data_AF-A0A382U7R4-F1
#
_entry.id   AF-A0A382U7R4-F1
#
_cell.length_a   1.000
_cell.length_b   1.000
_cell.length_c   1.000
_cell.angle_alpha   90.00
_cell.angle_beta   90.00
_cell.angle_gamma   90.00
#
_symmetry.space_group_name_H-M   'P 1'
#
loop_
_entity.id
_entity.type
_entity.pdbx_description
1 polymer ?
#
loop_
_entity_poly.entity_id
_entity_poly.type
_entity_poly.pdbx_seq_one_letter_code
_entity_poly.pdbx_strand_id
1 'polypeptide(L)' 'IEPASRKGRLDAELIKFYVKDLDRTLVYSCGPGVLPWERKEARERGEEPAPKFVETMIQILHELGFDKRQIKQESWG' A
#
# COMPACT_ATOMS: atom_id res chain seq x y z
N ILE A 1 -22.25 11.17 -16.65
CA ILE A 1 -20.79 10.94 -16.74
C ILE A 1 -20.27 11.10 -15.33
N GLU A 2 -19.94 10.01 -14.63
CA GLU A 2 -19.20 10.15 -13.37
C GLU A 2 -17.90 10.89 -13.67
N PRO A 3 -17.41 11.77 -12.78
CA PRO A 3 -16.13 12.43 -13.02
C PRO A 3 -15.07 11.36 -13.31
N ALA A 4 -14.25 11.57 -14.35
CA ALA A 4 -13.19 10.65 -14.74
C ALA A 4 -12.03 10.56 -13.72
N SER A 5 -12.22 11.10 -12.52
CA SER A 5 -11.28 11.06 -11.41
C SER A 5 -12.00 10.70 -10.12
N ARG A 6 -11.30 9.94 -9.27
CA ARG A 6 -11.73 9.59 -7.91
C ARG A 6 -10.95 10.41 -6.90
N LYS A 7 -11.62 10.79 -5.80
CA LYS A 7 -11.01 11.49 -4.66
C LYS A 7 -10.81 10.51 -3.52
N GLY A 8 -9.78 10.76 -2.70
CA GLY A 8 -9.49 9.96 -1.51
C GLY A 8 -8.27 9.07 -1.66
N ARG A 9 -8.03 8.21 -0.67
CA ARG A 9 -6.98 7.19 -0.70
C ARG A 9 -7.42 6.00 -1.54
N LEU A 10 -6.45 5.22 -2.01
CA LEU A 10 -6.72 3.90 -2.59
C LEU A 10 -7.23 2.95 -1.49
N ASP A 11 -8.22 2.13 -1.82
CA ASP A 11 -8.76 1.09 -0.96
C ASP A 11 -8.86 -0.25 -1.71
N ALA A 12 -9.20 -1.31 -0.97
CA ALA A 12 -9.34 -2.65 -1.52
C ALA A 12 -10.44 -2.76 -2.58
N GLU A 13 -11.56 -2.05 -2.41
CA GLU A 13 -12.71 -2.10 -3.31
C GLU A 13 -12.36 -1.51 -4.68
N LEU A 14 -11.64 -0.39 -4.68
CA LEU A 14 -11.17 0.26 -5.89
C LEU A 14 -10.22 -0.64 -6.68
N ILE A 15 -9.30 -1.32 -6.01
CA ILE A 15 -8.38 -2.25 -6.68
C ILE A 15 -9.16 -3.43 -7.27
N LYS A 16 -10.06 -4.05 -6.50
CA LYS A 16 -10.95 -5.14 -6.98
C LYS A 16 -11.81 -4.73 -8.17
N PHE A 17 -12.25 -3.48 -8.21
CA PHE A 17 -13.05 -2.97 -9.32
C PHE A 17 -12.27 -3.01 -10.65
N TYR A 18 -10.98 -2.62 -10.63
CA TYR A 18 -10.15 -2.53 -11.83
C TYR A 18 -9.34 -3.80 -12.13
N VAL A 19 -8.90 -4.54 -11.12
CA VAL A 19 -8.12 -5.77 -11.29
C VAL A 19 -9.06 -6.97 -11.29
N LYS A 20 -9.26 -7.58 -12.47
CA LYS A 20 -10.23 -8.66 -12.66
C LYS A 20 -9.74 -10.05 -12.25
N ASP A 21 -8.45 -10.31 -12.37
CA ASP A 21 -7.81 -11.59 -12.05
C ASP A 21 -6.59 -11.33 -11.17
N LEU A 22 -6.74 -11.56 -9.87
CA LEU A 22 -5.69 -11.30 -8.88
C LEU A 22 -4.53 -12.29 -9.02
N ASP A 23 -4.80 -13.55 -9.38
CA ASP A 23 -3.80 -14.62 -9.48
C ASP A 23 -2.87 -14.42 -10.68
N ARG A 24 -3.32 -13.72 -11.72
CA ARG A 24 -2.53 -13.41 -12.93
C ARG A 24 -2.01 -11.98 -12.98
N THR A 25 -2.13 -11.22 -11.90
CA THR A 25 -1.68 -9.83 -11.85
C THR A 25 -0.34 -9.69 -11.14
N LEU A 26 0.57 -8.90 -11.72
CA LEU A 26 1.79 -8.45 -11.07
C LEU A 26 1.63 -6.98 -10.67
N VAL A 27 1.88 -6.66 -9.40
CA VAL A 27 1.65 -5.33 -8.83
C VAL A 27 2.98 -4.64 -8.59
N TYR A 28 3.08 -3.39 -9.04
CA TYR A 28 4.19 -2.50 -8.74
C TYR A 28 3.66 -1.35 -7.87
N SER A 29 4.25 -1.16 -6.70
CA SER A 29 3.85 -0.11 -5.74
C SER A 29 5.08 0.70 -5.34
N CYS A 30 5.01 2.02 -5.53
CA CYS A 30 6.07 2.95 -5.16
C CYS A 30 5.46 4.16 -4.46
N GLY A 31 6.12 4.67 -3.43
CA GLY A 31 5.69 5.88 -2.75
C GLY A 31 6.39 6.13 -1.42
N PRO A 32 5.87 7.08 -0.61
CA PRO A 32 6.43 7.37 0.69
C PRO A 32 6.18 6.20 1.67
N GLY A 33 7.26 5.68 2.24
CA GLY A 33 7.21 4.76 3.38
C GLY A 33 7.71 5.44 4.65
N VAL A 34 7.60 4.73 5.77
CA VAL A 34 8.09 5.19 7.08
C VAL A 34 9.62 5.21 7.07
N LEU A 35 10.19 6.40 7.32
CA LEU A 35 11.63 6.64 7.32
C LEU A 35 12.31 5.93 8.50
N PRO A 36 13.60 5.54 8.40
CA PRO A 36 14.32 4.88 9.49
C PRO A 36 14.31 5.65 10.82
N TRP A 37 14.40 6.98 10.77
CA TRP A 37 14.39 7.82 11.98
C TRP A 37 12.99 7.92 12.61
N GLU A 38 11.92 7.92 11.81
CA GLU A 38 10.54 7.88 12.33
C GLU A 38 10.27 6.57 13.06
N ARG A 39 10.78 5.44 12.53
CA ARG A 39 10.71 4.14 13.23
C ARG A 39 11.47 4.18 14.55
N LYS A 40 12.65 4.81 14.56
CA LYS A 40 13.48 4.94 15.76
C LYS A 40 12.77 5.78 16.83
N GLU A 41 12.24 6.94 16.45
CA GLU A 41 11.51 7.84 17.35
C GLU A 41 10.25 7.20 17.91
N ALA A 42 9.46 6.50 17.08
CA ALA A 42 8.27 5.77 17.54
C ALA A 42 8.68 4.70 18.56
N ARG A 43 9.73 3.93 18.27
CA ARG A 43 10.27 2.92 19.19
C ARG A 43 10.76 3.51 20.51
N GLU A 44 11.41 4.67 20.49
CA GLU A 44 11.84 5.38 21.72
C GLU A 44 10.66 5.82 22.58
N ARG A 45 9.52 6.14 21.96
CA ARG A 45 8.25 6.43 22.66
C ARG A 45 7.44 5.18 23.04
N GLY A 46 7.86 3.98 22.63
CA GLY A 46 7.11 2.74 22.83
C GLY A 46 5.87 2.62 21.93
N GLU A 47 5.87 3.31 20.79
CA GLU A 47 4.78 3.37 19.82
C GLU A 47 5.16 2.69 18.50
N GLU A 48 4.16 2.26 17.73
CA GLU A 48 4.35 1.88 16.33
C GLU A 48 4.23 3.12 15.44
N PRO A 49 5.10 3.27 14.42
CA PRO A 49 5.02 4.42 13.52
C PRO A 49 3.72 4.36 12.71
N ALA A 50 3.10 5.52 12.52
CA ALA A 50 1.91 5.61 11.69
C ALA A 50 2.22 5.14 10.25
N PRO A 51 1.42 4.23 9.68
CA PRO A 51 1.66 3.71 8.34
C PRO A 51 1.55 4.84 7.31
N LYS A 52 2.48 4.85 6.35
CA LYS A 52 2.43 5.73 5.18
C LYS A 52 1.87 4.97 4.00
N PHE A 53 2.03 5.53 2.80
CA PHE A 53 1.41 4.99 1.59
C PHE A 53 1.83 3.55 1.35
N VAL A 54 3.13 3.27 1.44
CA VAL A 54 3.69 1.96 1.12
C VAL A 54 3.23 0.89 2.12
N GLU A 55 3.21 1.20 3.42
CA GLU A 55 2.70 0.30 4.46
C GLU A 55 1.19 0.06 4.32
N THR A 56 0.43 1.10 3.92
CA THR A 56 -1.00 0.97 3.65
C THR A 56 -1.24 0.08 2.42
N MET A 57 -0.49 0.27 1.34
CA MET A 57 -0.66 -0.49 0.10
C MET A 57 -0.29 -1.96 0.28
N ILE A 58 0.81 -2.28 0.98
CA ILE A 58 1.20 -3.68 1.20
C ILE A 58 0.13 -4.41 2.02
N GLN A 59 -0.45 -3.75 3.02
CA GLN A 59 -1.56 -4.31 3.80
C GLN A 59 -2.77 -4.60 2.92
N ILE A 60 -3.23 -3.61 2.14
CA ILE A 60 -4.39 -3.77 1.24
C ILE A 60 -4.14 -4.92 0.25
N LEU A 61 -2.95 -4.98 -0.37
CA LEU A 61 -2.65 -6.02 -1.36
C LEU A 61 -2.65 -7.43 -0.73
N HIS A 62 -2.12 -7.57 0.48
CA HIS A 62 -2.21 -8.85 1.19
C HIS A 62 -3.65 -9.22 1.59
N GLU A 63 -4.45 -8.25 2.04
CA GLU A 63 -5.88 -8.45 2.33
C GLU A 63 -6.68 -8.86 1.08
N LEU A 64 -6.26 -8.41 -0.09
CA LEU A 64 -6.82 -8.80 -1.38
C LEU A 64 -6.40 -10.21 -1.82
N GLY A 65 -5.40 -10.81 -1.19
CA GLY A 65 -4.92 -12.15 -1.50
C GLY A 65 -3.74 -12.20 -2.47
N PHE A 66 -3.08 -11.07 -2.77
CA PHE A 66 -1.85 -11.11 -3.57
C PHE A 66 -0.73 -11.86 -2.85
N ASP A 67 -0.09 -12.77 -3.58
CA ASP A 67 1.12 -13.44 -3.11
C ASP A 67 2.31 -12.46 -3.07
N LYS A 68 3.22 -12.66 -2.12
CA LYS A 68 4.43 -11.82 -1.98
C LYS A 68 5.27 -11.77 -3.27
N ARG A 69 5.30 -12.83 -4.08
CA ARG A 69 6.04 -12.87 -5.34
C ARG A 69 5.43 -11.94 -6.39
N GLN A 70 4.12 -11.67 -6.29
CA GLN A 70 3.38 -10.79 -7.18
C GLN A 70 3.57 -9.31 -6.86
N ILE A 71 4.09 -8.96 -5.69
CA ILE A 71 4.22 -7.58 -5.25
C ILE A 71 5.68 -7.12 -5.43
N LYS A 72 5.89 -6.11 -6.27
CA LYS A 72 7.15 -5.40 -6.44
C LYS A 72 7.01 -4.03 -5.80
N GLN A 73 7.77 -3.79 -4.74
CA GLN A 73 7.62 -2.62 -3.91
C GLN A 73 8.92 -1.82 -3.90
N GLU A 74 8.77 -0.51 -4.02
CA GLU A 74 9.83 0.46 -3.78
C GLU A 74 9.31 1.50 -2.78
N SER A 75 10.19 1.95 -1.89
CA SER A 75 9.86 2.99 -0.93
C SER A 75 10.91 4.09 -1.01
N TRP A 76 10.44 5.34 -0.97
CA TRP A 76 11.31 6.51 -0.83
C TRP A 76 11.37 6.99 0.62
N GLY A 77 11.31 6.04 1.57
CA GLY A 77 11.40 6.22 3.01
C GLY A 77 12.42 5.27 3.65
#